data_AF-A0A925PSL4-F1
#
_entry.id   AF-A0A925PSL4-F1
#
_cell.length_a   1.000
_cell.length_b   1.000
_cell.length_c   1.000
_cell.angle_alpha   90.00
_cell.angle_beta   90.00
_cell.angle_gamma   90.00
#
_symmetry.space_group_name_H-M   'P 1'
#
loop_
_entity.id
_entity.type
_entity.pdbx_description
1 polymer ?
#
loop_
_entity_poly.entity_id
_entity_poly.type
_entity_poly.pdbx_seq_one_letter_code
_entity_poly.pdbx_strand_id
1 'polypeptide(L)'
;MQNSRLTTIVTQTAGSDIPSIHSVTLIDSLLGSHRRGEMLMLLATEKVAKEKYIKRNDESAEKLAKELAAYEKIIDTDAEKKLIGEFKSAWGAYLAEYPKIKELALQEVSGEDTSKQILGASSKSFNLALAALEGLEKVNIEQSHKESWLGENIQIAETLR
;
A
#
# COMPACT_ATOMS: atom_id res chain seq x y z
N MET A 1 10.25 -10.46 8.20
CA MET A 1 10.84 -9.91 6.96
C MET A 1 10.47 -8.45 6.68
N GLN A 2 9.35 -7.90 7.18
CA GLN A 2 9.00 -6.47 6.96
C GLN A 2 9.93 -5.47 7.69
N ASN A 3 10.44 -5.81 8.87
CA ASN A 3 11.28 -4.90 9.67
C ASN A 3 12.67 -4.60 9.06
N SER A 4 13.17 -5.39 8.11
CA SER A 4 14.46 -5.12 7.47
C SER A 4 14.36 -4.19 6.27
N ARG A 5 13.18 -4.03 5.65
CA ARG A 5 12.97 -3.08 4.54
C ARG A 5 12.93 -1.64 5.05
N LEU A 6 12.20 -1.40 6.15
CA LEU A 6 12.06 -0.07 6.76
C LEU A 6 13.41 0.55 7.17
N THR A 7 14.32 -0.25 7.74
CA THR A 7 15.63 0.26 8.17
C THR A 7 16.48 0.73 7.00
N THR A 8 16.42 0.05 5.85
CA THR A 8 17.21 0.41 4.66
C THR A 8 16.73 1.71 4.01
N ILE A 9 15.41 1.95 4.00
CA ILE A 9 14.82 3.16 3.43
C ILE A 9 15.22 4.39 4.27
N VAL A 10 15.13 4.30 5.60
CA VAL A 10 15.41 5.44 6.50
C VAL A 10 16.86 5.91 6.44
N THR A 11 17.84 5.02 6.22
CA THR A 11 19.26 5.41 6.10
C THR A 11 19.63 5.99 4.74
N GLN A 12 18.79 5.86 3.71
CA GLN A 12 19.09 6.31 2.34
C GLN A 12 18.44 7.66 1.96
N THR A 13 17.48 8.16 2.74
CA THR A 13 16.67 9.35 2.40
C THR A 13 17.13 10.59 3.17
N ALA A 14 18.25 11.21 2.75
CA ALA A 14 18.65 12.55 3.19
C ALA A 14 18.45 13.55 2.03
N GLY A 15 17.18 13.81 1.69
CA GLY A 15 16.77 14.73 0.62
C GLY A 15 15.26 14.93 0.64
N SER A 16 14.76 15.96 -0.03
CA SER A 16 13.39 16.52 -0.06
C SER A 16 12.20 15.55 -0.15
N ASP A 17 12.42 14.28 -0.51
CA ASP A 17 11.41 13.26 -0.82
C ASP A 17 10.85 12.45 0.37
N ILE A 18 11.18 12.82 1.61
CA ILE A 18 10.65 12.15 2.82
C ILE A 18 9.11 12.05 2.80
N PRO A 19 8.34 13.07 2.37
CA PRO A 19 6.87 12.97 2.35
C PRO A 19 6.35 11.90 1.37
N SER A 20 6.93 11.81 0.17
CA SER A 20 6.52 10.85 -0.88
C SER A 20 6.77 9.41 -0.41
N ILE A 21 7.97 9.14 0.14
CA ILE A 21 8.34 7.84 0.69
C ILE A 21 7.49 7.47 1.90
N HIS A 22 7.20 8.44 2.77
CA HIS A 22 6.31 8.23 3.92
C HIS A 22 4.91 7.80 3.50
N SER A 23 4.32 8.51 2.52
CA SER A 23 3.01 8.18 1.98
C SER A 23 2.96 6.77 1.39
N VAL A 24 3.94 6.39 0.56
CA VAL A 24 4.02 5.03 -0.01
C VAL A 24 4.13 3.97 1.07
N THR A 25 4.93 4.21 2.11
CA THR A 25 5.08 3.29 3.25
C THR A 25 3.77 3.14 4.03
N LEU A 26 3.03 4.24 4.23
CA LEU A 26 1.75 4.22 4.91
C LEU A 26 0.68 3.49 4.09
N ILE A 27 0.66 3.70 2.77
CA ILE A 27 -0.21 2.96 1.84
C ILE A 27 0.09 1.46 1.92
N ASP A 28 1.36 1.03 1.94
CA ASP A 28 1.74 -0.39 2.05
C ASP A 28 1.25 -1.00 3.36
N SER A 29 1.48 -0.29 4.46
CA SER A 29 1.04 -0.72 5.78
C SER A 29 -0.48 -0.90 5.85
N LEU A 30 -1.25 0.04 5.27
CA LEU A 30 -2.71 -0.01 5.24
C LEU A 30 -3.23 -1.11 4.31
N LEU A 31 -2.63 -1.28 3.12
CA LEU A 31 -2.95 -2.36 2.18
C LEU A 31 -2.75 -3.72 2.85
N GLY A 32 -1.57 -3.94 3.44
CA GLY A 32 -1.26 -5.18 4.14
C GLY A 32 -2.14 -5.41 5.37
N SER A 33 -2.49 -4.34 6.09
CA SER A 33 -3.41 -4.43 7.24
C SER A 33 -4.80 -4.87 6.82
N HIS A 34 -5.32 -4.32 5.72
CA HIS A 34 -6.61 -4.73 5.18
C HIS A 34 -6.62 -6.22 4.77
N ARG A 35 -5.58 -6.68 4.06
CA ARG A 35 -5.48 -8.09 3.64
C ARG A 35 -5.37 -9.04 4.83
N ARG A 36 -4.59 -8.68 5.86
CA ARG A 36 -4.53 -9.48 7.09
C ARG A 36 -5.86 -9.49 7.84
N GLY A 37 -6.55 -8.37 7.92
CA GLY A 37 -7.86 -8.29 8.57
C GLY A 37 -8.92 -9.12 7.85
N GLU A 38 -8.87 -9.21 6.51
CA GLU A 38 -9.71 -10.13 5.74
C GLU A 38 -9.49 -11.59 6.17
N MET A 39 -8.23 -12.03 6.26
CA MET A 39 -7.90 -13.40 6.65
C MET A 39 -8.33 -13.69 8.08
N LEU A 40 -8.06 -12.76 9.01
CA LEU A 40 -8.41 -12.91 10.41
C LEU A 40 -9.94 -12.89 10.63
N MET A 41 -10.68 -12.13 9.82
CA MET A 41 -12.14 -12.16 9.79
C MET A 41 -12.68 -13.53 9.41
N LEU A 42 -12.09 -14.18 8.41
CA LEU A 42 -12.50 -15.51 7.96
C LEU A 42 -12.12 -16.63 8.93
N LEU A 43 -11.00 -16.47 9.65
CA LEU A 43 -10.53 -17.41 10.66
C LEU A 43 -11.23 -17.25 12.01
N ALA A 44 -11.86 -16.10 12.26
CA ALA A 44 -12.56 -15.85 13.51
C ALA A 44 -13.79 -16.75 13.63
N THR A 45 -13.98 -17.38 14.79
CA THR A 45 -15.16 -18.21 15.10
C THR A 45 -16.30 -17.37 15.68
N GLU A 46 -15.98 -16.38 16.52
CA GLU A 46 -16.98 -15.55 17.18
C GLU A 46 -17.45 -14.39 16.30
N LYS A 47 -18.77 -14.16 16.24
CA LYS A 47 -19.37 -13.03 15.50
C LYS A 47 -18.75 -11.68 15.88
N VAL A 48 -18.54 -11.43 17.18
CA VAL A 48 -17.94 -10.18 17.68
C VAL A 48 -16.51 -10.00 17.16
N ALA A 49 -15.74 -11.10 17.01
CA ALA A 49 -14.40 -11.04 16.44
C ALA A 49 -14.44 -10.75 14.94
N LYS A 50 -15.39 -11.35 14.20
CA LYS A 50 -15.61 -11.05 12.77
C LYS A 50 -15.94 -9.57 12.56
N GLU A 51 -16.90 -9.02 13.32
CA GLU A 51 -17.30 -7.61 13.27
C GLU A 51 -16.14 -6.65 13.59
N LYS A 52 -15.29 -7.00 14.55
CA LYS A 52 -14.07 -6.24 14.86
C LYS A 52 -13.13 -6.14 13.64
N TYR A 53 -12.93 -7.24 12.92
CA TYR A 53 -12.06 -7.23 11.73
C TYR A 53 -12.72 -6.52 10.54
N ILE A 54 -14.03 -6.64 10.37
CA ILE A 54 -14.80 -5.84 9.39
C ILE A 54 -14.55 -4.36 9.63
N LYS A 55 -14.81 -3.89 10.86
CA LYS A 55 -14.60 -2.48 11.23
C LYS A 55 -13.17 -2.01 10.96
N ARG A 56 -12.17 -2.81 11.33
CA ARG A 56 -10.75 -2.48 11.11
C ARG A 56 -10.39 -2.38 9.62
N ASN A 57 -10.97 -3.24 8.79
CA ASN A 57 -10.76 -3.20 7.35
C ASN A 57 -11.43 -1.99 6.72
N ASP A 58 -12.68 -1.70 7.08
CA ASP A 58 -13.39 -0.50 6.62
C ASP A 58 -12.61 0.77 7.01
N GLU A 59 -12.14 0.88 8.27
CA GLU A 59 -11.27 1.98 8.72
C GLU A 59 -9.93 2.06 7.96
N SER A 60 -9.33 0.91 7.63
CA SER A 60 -8.07 0.87 6.86
C SER A 60 -8.29 1.32 5.43
N ALA A 61 -9.39 0.93 4.79
CA ALA A 61 -9.75 1.37 3.44
C ALA A 61 -10.01 2.88 3.39
N GLU A 62 -10.68 3.44 4.40
CA GLU A 62 -10.88 4.89 4.51
C GLU A 62 -9.57 5.66 4.70
N LYS A 63 -8.69 5.18 5.58
CA LYS A 63 -7.37 5.78 5.79
C LYS A 63 -6.53 5.72 4.53
N LEU A 64 -6.57 4.59 3.81
CA LEU A 64 -5.84 4.40 2.57
C LEU A 64 -6.36 5.37 1.50
N ALA A 65 -7.68 5.54 1.37
CA ALA A 65 -8.25 6.50 0.44
C ALA A 65 -7.82 7.95 0.73
N LYS A 66 -7.73 8.33 2.02
CA LYS A 66 -7.22 9.65 2.42
C LYS A 66 -5.75 9.81 2.08
N GLU A 67 -4.94 8.79 2.32
CA GLU A 67 -3.51 8.82 2.04
C GLU A 67 -3.23 8.87 0.53
N LEU A 68 -3.97 8.12 -0.28
CA LEU A 68 -3.90 8.22 -1.74
C LEU A 68 -4.19 9.65 -2.21
N ALA A 69 -5.24 10.28 -1.68
CA ALA A 69 -5.58 11.66 -2.04
C ALA A 69 -4.53 12.69 -1.58
N ALA A 70 -3.77 12.39 -0.52
CA ALA A 70 -2.64 13.20 -0.08
C ALA A 70 -1.44 13.00 -1.01
N TYR A 71 -1.10 11.74 -1.30
CA TYR A 71 0.00 11.35 -2.18
C TYR A 71 -0.17 11.92 -3.60
N GLU A 72 -1.36 11.86 -4.17
CA GLU A 72 -1.66 12.40 -5.51
C GLU A 72 -1.42 13.91 -5.65
N LYS A 73 -1.33 14.66 -4.54
CA LYS A 73 -1.05 16.10 -4.56
C LYS A 73 0.44 16.42 -4.59
N ILE A 74 1.29 15.46 -4.24
CA ILE A 74 2.74 15.67 -4.08
C ILE A 74 3.56 14.98 -5.18
N ILE A 75 2.99 14.00 -5.89
CA ILE A 75 3.66 13.37 -7.03
C ILE A 75 3.70 14.31 -8.25
N ASP A 76 4.81 14.33 -8.97
CA ASP A 76 4.98 15.18 -10.15
C ASP A 76 5.48 14.44 -11.40
N THR A 77 6.01 13.23 -11.26
CA THR A 77 6.51 12.46 -12.41
C THR A 77 5.45 11.61 -13.11
N ASP A 78 5.63 11.39 -14.41
CA ASP A 78 4.78 10.50 -15.21
C ASP A 78 4.86 9.04 -14.73
N ALA A 79 6.01 8.62 -14.20
CA ALA A 79 6.21 7.30 -13.65
C ALA A 79 5.35 7.07 -12.40
N GLU A 80 5.40 7.99 -11.44
CA GLU A 80 4.55 7.95 -10.24
C GLU A 80 3.07 8.00 -10.59
N LYS A 81 2.67 8.92 -11.49
CA LYS A 81 1.27 9.06 -11.94
C LYS A 81 0.74 7.79 -12.61
N LYS A 82 1.58 7.10 -13.39
CA LYS A 82 1.21 5.82 -14.00
C LYS A 82 1.01 4.74 -12.94
N LEU A 83 2.00 4.57 -12.06
CA LEU A 83 1.98 3.51 -11.04
C LEU A 83 0.87 3.72 -10.00
N ILE A 84 0.58 4.97 -9.60
CA ILE A 84 -0.56 5.24 -8.71
C ILE A 84 -1.90 4.95 -9.40
N GLY A 85 -2.01 5.18 -10.71
CA GLY A 85 -3.17 4.80 -11.51
C GLY A 85 -3.37 3.28 -11.55
N GLU A 86 -2.30 2.53 -11.78
CA GLU A 86 -2.29 1.06 -11.74
C GLU A 86 -2.69 0.54 -10.35
N PHE A 87 -2.09 1.12 -9.29
CA PHE A 87 -2.44 0.81 -7.90
C PHE A 87 -3.92 1.04 -7.64
N LYS A 88 -4.47 2.22 -7.97
CA LYS A 88 -5.87 2.58 -7.70
C LYS A 88 -6.84 1.65 -8.42
N SER A 89 -6.53 1.29 -9.66
CA SER A 89 -7.33 0.35 -10.44
C SER A 89 -7.36 -1.04 -9.78
N ALA A 90 -6.18 -1.57 -9.44
CA ALA A 90 -6.05 -2.88 -8.80
C ALA A 90 -6.68 -2.90 -7.38
N TRP A 91 -6.47 -1.84 -6.60
CA TRP A 91 -7.06 -1.66 -5.27
C TRP A 91 -8.59 -1.58 -5.34
N GLY A 92 -9.14 -0.83 -6.30
CA GLY A 92 -10.58 -0.77 -6.53
C GLY A 92 -11.16 -2.14 -6.90
N ALA A 93 -10.48 -2.88 -7.78
CA ALA A 93 -10.88 -4.24 -8.13
C ALA A 93 -10.81 -5.21 -6.93
N TYR A 94 -9.80 -5.05 -6.07
CA TYR A 94 -9.69 -5.83 -4.83
C TYR A 94 -10.83 -5.49 -3.85
N LEU A 95 -11.13 -4.21 -3.63
CA LEU A 95 -12.23 -3.78 -2.78
C LEU A 95 -13.61 -4.21 -3.29
N ALA A 96 -13.77 -4.34 -4.60
CA ALA A 96 -15.01 -4.86 -5.18
C ALA A 96 -15.29 -6.33 -4.80
N GLU A 97 -14.25 -7.12 -4.48
CA GLU A 97 -14.40 -8.49 -4.00
C GLU A 97 -14.66 -8.58 -2.48
N TYR A 98 -14.35 -7.52 -1.73
CA TYR A 98 -14.43 -7.51 -0.28
C TYR A 98 -15.84 -7.76 0.28
N PRO A 99 -16.94 -7.20 -0.27
CA PRO A 99 -18.29 -7.51 0.22
C PRO A 99 -18.64 -9.00 0.21
N LYS A 100 -18.22 -9.72 -0.84
CA LYS A 100 -18.44 -11.18 -0.93
C LYS A 100 -17.67 -11.92 0.15
N ILE A 101 -16.45 -11.49 0.45
CA ILE A 101 -15.61 -12.09 1.50
C ILE A 101 -16.22 -11.82 2.89
N LYS A 102 -16.79 -10.63 3.12
CA LYS A 102 -17.55 -10.31 4.34
C LYS A 102 -18.76 -11.24 4.49
N GLU A 103 -19.53 -11.43 3.43
CA GLU A 103 -20.70 -12.30 3.44
C GLU A 103 -20.34 -13.75 3.76
N LEU A 104 -19.32 -14.30 3.10
CA LEU A 104 -18.83 -15.66 3.37
C LEU A 104 -18.39 -15.83 4.83
N ALA A 105 -17.70 -14.84 5.40
CA ALA A 105 -17.30 -14.86 6.80
C ALA A 105 -18.51 -14.86 7.75
N LEU A 106 -19.53 -14.04 7.47
CA LEU A 106 -20.73 -13.92 8.30
C LEU A 106 -21.68 -15.13 8.19
N GLN A 107 -21.72 -15.78 7.02
CA GLN A 107 -22.50 -17.00 6.80
C GLN A 107 -21.78 -18.27 7.27
N GLU A 108 -20.55 -18.13 7.78
CA GLU A 108 -19.70 -19.25 8.23
C GLU A 108 -19.41 -20.27 7.13
N VAL A 109 -19.48 -19.81 5.87
CA VAL A 109 -19.14 -20.63 4.72
C VAL A 109 -17.63 -20.85 4.72
N SER A 110 -17.23 -22.11 4.80
CA SER A 110 -15.83 -22.54 4.79
C SER A 110 -15.61 -23.59 3.69
N GLY A 111 -14.35 -23.82 3.33
CA GLY A 111 -14.00 -24.81 2.31
C GLY A 111 -13.71 -24.18 0.93
N GLU A 112 -14.11 -24.88 -0.13
CA GLU A 112 -13.67 -24.60 -1.48
C GLU A 112 -14.12 -23.23 -2.00
N ASP A 113 -15.36 -22.83 -1.74
CA ASP A 113 -15.91 -21.55 -2.23
C ASP A 113 -15.21 -20.34 -1.60
N THR A 114 -14.99 -20.40 -0.28
CA THR A 114 -14.21 -19.39 0.45
C THR A 114 -12.76 -19.34 -0.04
N SER A 115 -12.15 -20.50 -0.31
CA SER A 115 -10.81 -20.58 -0.87
C SER A 115 -10.73 -19.99 -2.28
N LYS A 116 -11.69 -20.31 -3.16
CA LYS A 116 -11.78 -19.75 -4.52
C LYS A 116 -11.92 -18.24 -4.50
N GLN A 117 -12.75 -17.70 -3.61
CA GLN A 117 -12.95 -16.26 -3.50
C GLN A 117 -11.67 -15.54 -3.06
N ILE A 118 -10.98 -16.06 -2.04
CA ILE A 118 -9.78 -15.43 -1.48
C ILE A 118 -8.58 -15.56 -2.41
N LEU A 119 -8.38 -16.75 -2.99
CA LEU A 119 -7.21 -17.10 -3.81
C LEU A 119 -7.40 -16.74 -5.29
N GLY A 120 -8.63 -16.46 -5.73
CA GLY A 120 -8.98 -16.07 -7.09
C GLY A 120 -8.82 -14.57 -7.33
N ALA A 121 -9.92 -13.93 -7.71
CA ALA A 121 -9.91 -12.52 -8.14
C ALA A 121 -9.35 -11.56 -7.07
N SER A 122 -9.70 -11.78 -5.79
CA SER A 122 -9.17 -10.97 -4.67
C SER A 122 -7.64 -11.05 -4.58
N SER A 123 -7.05 -12.25 -4.59
CA SER A 123 -5.59 -12.43 -4.56
C SER A 123 -4.90 -11.79 -5.76
N LYS A 124 -5.47 -11.98 -6.97
CA LYS A 124 -4.92 -11.40 -8.20
C LYS A 124 -4.86 -9.87 -8.11
N SER A 125 -5.97 -9.23 -7.76
CA SER A 125 -6.05 -7.77 -7.65
C SER A 125 -5.16 -7.23 -6.52
N PHE A 126 -5.08 -7.95 -5.39
CA PHE A 126 -4.15 -7.60 -4.30
C PHE A 126 -2.69 -7.63 -4.76
N ASN A 127 -2.27 -8.67 -5.47
CA ASN A 127 -0.90 -8.80 -5.96
C ASN A 127 -0.55 -7.74 -7.01
N LEU A 128 -1.52 -7.35 -7.85
CA LEU A 128 -1.34 -6.24 -8.79
C LEU A 128 -1.17 -4.90 -8.06
N ALA A 129 -1.97 -4.65 -7.02
CA ALA A 129 -1.83 -3.46 -6.19
C ALA A 129 -0.47 -3.43 -5.48
N LEU A 130 -0.04 -4.56 -4.91
CA LEU A 130 1.27 -4.68 -4.27
C LEU A 130 2.41 -4.43 -5.27
N ALA A 131 2.36 -4.99 -6.47
CA ALA A 131 3.39 -4.79 -7.49
C ALA A 131 3.50 -3.33 -7.95
N ALA A 132 2.36 -2.64 -8.12
CA ALA A 132 2.36 -1.22 -8.44
C ALA A 132 2.98 -0.39 -7.30
N LEU A 133 2.72 -0.77 -6.05
CA LEU A 133 3.26 -0.08 -4.87
C LEU A 133 4.77 -0.31 -4.68
N GLU A 134 5.26 -1.53 -4.92
CA GLU A 134 6.70 -1.81 -4.96
C GLU A 134 7.39 -1.01 -6.09
N GLY A 135 6.67 -0.79 -7.20
CA GLY A 135 7.10 0.12 -8.26
C GLY A 135 7.24 1.57 -7.79
N LEU A 136 6.24 2.09 -7.05
CA LEU A 136 6.27 3.45 -6.49
C LEU A 136 7.42 3.62 -5.49
N GLU A 137 7.62 2.65 -4.60
CA GLU A 137 8.73 2.64 -3.65
C GLU A 137 10.08 2.77 -4.37
N LYS A 138 10.27 2.00 -5.45
CA LYS A 138 11.49 2.06 -6.25
C LYS A 138 11.69 3.41 -6.93
N VAL A 139 10.65 3.98 -7.54
CA VAL A 139 10.73 5.29 -8.20
C VAL A 139 11.08 6.39 -7.19
N ASN A 140 10.44 6.39 -6.02
CA ASN A 140 10.70 7.37 -4.97
C ASN A 140 12.13 7.27 -4.43
N ILE A 141 12.66 6.06 -4.25
CA ILE A 141 14.06 5.86 -3.82
C ILE A 141 15.02 6.38 -4.89
N GLU A 142 14.77 6.07 -6.17
CA GLU A 142 15.60 6.54 -7.28
C GLU A 142 15.57 8.06 -7.44
N GLN A 143 14.42 8.72 -7.20
CA GLN A 143 14.31 10.18 -7.17
C GLN A 143 15.12 10.78 -6.01
N SER A 144 14.93 10.27 -4.81
CA SER A 144 15.63 10.76 -3.61
C SER A 144 17.15 10.70 -3.76
N HIS A 145 17.68 9.63 -4.36
CA HIS A 145 19.10 9.52 -4.67
C HIS A 145 19.59 10.56 -5.68
N LYS A 146 18.81 10.85 -6.74
CA LYS A 146 19.16 11.86 -7.74
C LYS A 146 19.17 13.25 -7.14
N GLU A 147 18.18 13.58 -6.31
CA GLU A 147 18.09 14.88 -5.64
C GLU A 147 19.24 15.10 -4.65
N SER A 148 19.54 14.09 -3.83
CA SER A 148 20.69 14.13 -2.92
C SER A 148 22.00 14.41 -3.68
N TRP A 149 22.23 13.72 -4.80
CA TRP A 149 23.43 13.91 -5.62
C TRP A 149 23.49 15.31 -6.25
N LEU A 150 22.36 15.84 -6.73
CA LEU A 150 22.31 17.20 -7.28
C LEU A 150 22.57 18.26 -6.21
N GLY A 151 21.99 18.10 -5.02
CA GLY A 151 22.18 19.02 -3.89
C GLY A 151 23.64 19.11 -3.44
N GLU A 152 24.32 17.97 -3.31
CA GLU A 152 25.75 17.92 -2.96
C GLU A 152 26.62 18.66 -3.99
N ASN A 153 26.36 18.46 -5.29
CA ASN A 153 27.16 19.10 -6.35
C ASN A 153 26.93 20.61 -6.45
N ILE A 154 25.71 21.09 -6.20
CA ILE A 154 25.40 22.53 -6.15
C ILE A 154 26.15 23.16 -4.97
N GLN A 155 26.10 22.55 -3.79
CA GLN A 155 26.80 23.02 -2.59
C GLN A 155 28.32 23.14 -2.83
N ILE A 156 28.92 22.13 -3.46
CA ILE A 156 30.35 22.15 -3.82
C ILE A 156 30.66 23.29 -4.79
N ALA A 157 29.84 23.49 -5.83
CA ALA A 157 30.02 24.55 -6.81
C ALA A 157 29.91 25.96 -6.21
N GLU A 158 29.05 26.16 -5.20
CA GLU A 158 28.94 27.43 -4.46
C GLU A 158 30.14 27.68 -3.54
N THR A 159 30.71 26.64 -2.92
CA THR A 159 31.91 26.79 -2.08
C THR A 159 33.21 27.02 -2.85
N LEU A 160 33.21 26.79 -4.17
CA LEU A 160 34.37 26.99 -5.05
C LEU A 160 34.37 28.34 -5.81
N ARG A 161 33.37 29.21 -5.56
CA ARG A 161 33.32 30.60 -6.05
C ARG A 161 33.84 31.59 -5.01
#